data_AF-A0A421JJJ8-F1
#
_entry.id   AF-A0A421JJJ8-F1
#
_cell.length_a   1.000
_cell.length_b   1.000
_cell.length_c   1.000
_cell.angle_alpha   90.00
_cell.angle_beta   90.00
_cell.angle_gamma   90.00
#
_symmetry.space_group_name_H-M   'P 1'
#
loop_
_entity.id
_entity.type
_entity.pdbx_description
1 polymer ?
#
loop_
_entity_poly.entity_id
_entity_poly.type
_entity_poly.pdbx_seq_one_letter_code
_entity_poly.pdbx_strand_id
1 'polypeptide(L)'
;MDLSEIPIINDTKSSTRQSHTRTPRELRTDEEYEADPHTQEVGDANIPMSEDEDSVEEDEEEEEEEDVFYTPGTQELYDARIEILNQSLSRASQRIDTLKQNAKDPDFIKHLKHRRNINSKLATYGLYGSQLIPGNTRAISIVRFSKNSDLIACGSWDGSISILNSQDLTTKTQAVSGSHLEKVGGLDWSFASNENLLISGANEGTINLWNITDTQDKIKPKLTIKDAHSSRITKTLFHPIISKYAISTSFDQTWKLWDLETSKCLLEQEGHSKEVFCGSIHPDGSLFASGGLDGVSHIWDLRSGRSIARLQKHMQGIYSTDWSPNGYHLATASGDCTVKIWDLRKLDRGGDNELFSIPAHKKIVSEVRFFNKRNCGNIVDQEQESTYSTGAFLATSSYDGLVNIWSSDNWIKVKTLEGHTEKVMSCDINGDGSQIISSGWDRSIKIWQSYQI
;
A
#
# COMPACT_ATOMS: atom_id res chain seq x y z
N MET A 1 14.01 36.73 13.47
CA MET A 1 12.74 35.99 13.61
C MET A 1 13.13 34.62 14.08
N ASP A 2 12.85 34.34 15.35
CA ASP A 2 13.20 33.10 16.02
C ASP A 2 12.45 31.93 15.36
N LEU A 3 13.19 30.90 14.97
CA LEU A 3 12.72 29.72 14.23
C LEU A 3 12.17 28.61 15.17
N SER A 4 11.92 28.93 16.43
CA SER A 4 11.50 27.99 17.49
C SER A 4 9.99 27.75 17.58
N GLU A 5 9.19 28.33 16.70
CA GLU A 5 7.72 28.31 16.78
C GLU A 5 7.03 27.68 15.56
N ILE A 6 7.69 26.73 14.87
CA ILE A 6 7.01 25.93 13.84
C ILE A 6 6.55 24.62 14.50
N PRO A 7 5.25 24.44 14.79
CA PRO A 7 4.76 23.24 15.46
C PRO A 7 4.90 22.00 14.57
N ILE A 8 5.43 20.93 15.17
CA ILE A 8 5.64 19.62 14.55
C ILE A 8 4.38 18.80 14.77
N ILE A 9 3.70 18.48 13.67
CA ILE A 9 2.35 17.90 13.62
C ILE A 9 2.41 16.38 13.40
N ASN A 10 1.67 15.62 14.21
CA ASN A 10 1.24 14.24 13.97
C ASN A 10 -0.29 14.18 14.10
N ASP A 11 -0.99 13.53 13.15
CA ASP A 11 -2.46 13.45 13.18
C ASP A 11 -2.90 12.21 13.97
N THR A 12 -3.65 12.42 15.05
CA THR A 12 -4.48 11.40 15.69
C THR A 12 -5.90 11.92 15.81
N LYS A 13 -6.88 11.17 15.26
CA LYS A 13 -8.31 11.51 15.30
C LYS A 13 -8.95 10.68 16.40
N SER A 14 -9.09 11.24 17.60
CA SER A 14 -9.88 10.61 18.66
C SER A 14 -11.25 11.29 18.82
N SER A 15 -12.33 10.60 18.44
CA SER A 15 -13.69 11.03 18.75
C SER A 15 -14.07 10.56 20.16
N THR A 16 -13.94 11.42 21.17
CA THR A 16 -14.44 11.11 22.53
C THR A 16 -15.83 11.72 22.70
N ARG A 17 -16.88 10.87 22.67
CA ARG A 17 -18.25 11.26 23.07
C ARG A 17 -18.24 11.68 24.55
N GLN A 18 -18.41 12.97 24.83
CA GLN A 18 -18.70 13.46 26.18
C GLN A 18 -20.22 13.42 26.44
N SER A 19 -20.59 12.69 27.48
CA SER A 19 -21.94 12.59 28.02
C SER A 19 -22.33 13.90 28.72
N HIS A 20 -23.31 14.63 28.16
CA HIS A 20 -23.95 15.74 28.86
C HIS A 20 -24.93 15.22 29.91
N THR A 21 -24.56 15.38 31.18
CA THR A 21 -25.45 15.30 32.34
C THR A 21 -26.38 16.52 32.37
N ARG A 22 -27.66 16.32 32.02
CA ARG A 22 -28.72 17.31 32.28
C ARG A 22 -29.22 17.17 33.72
N THR A 23 -29.17 18.26 34.48
CA THR A 23 -29.80 18.39 35.80
C THR A 23 -31.33 18.55 35.65
N PRO A 24 -32.16 17.96 36.55
CA PRO A 24 -33.61 18.07 36.46
C PRO A 24 -34.13 19.31 37.22
N ARG A 25 -35.07 20.03 36.62
CA ARG A 25 -35.94 21.00 37.30
C ARG A 25 -37.15 20.27 37.88
N GLU A 26 -37.38 20.49 39.17
CA GLU A 26 -38.57 20.07 39.91
C GLU A 26 -39.85 20.73 39.37
N LEU A 27 -40.98 20.02 39.43
CA LEU A 27 -42.23 20.47 40.07
C LEU A 27 -43.28 19.32 40.12
N ARG A 28 -43.86 19.17 41.32
CA ARG A 28 -45.03 18.36 41.76
C ARG A 28 -46.27 18.57 40.86
N THR A 29 -47.28 17.70 40.76
CA THR A 29 -48.10 17.05 41.81
C THR A 29 -48.85 15.82 41.26
N ASP A 30 -49.38 15.04 42.20
CA ASP A 30 -50.12 13.77 42.14
C ASP A 30 -51.39 13.75 41.24
N GLU A 31 -51.72 12.57 40.67
CA GLU A 31 -52.98 11.83 40.90
C GLU A 31 -53.11 10.56 40.02
N GLU A 32 -53.23 9.43 40.72
CA GLU A 32 -54.04 8.21 40.51
C GLU A 32 -54.09 7.39 39.19
N TYR A 33 -54.03 6.07 39.42
CA TYR A 33 -54.16 4.95 38.48
C TYR A 33 -55.62 4.71 38.05
N GLU A 34 -55.87 4.26 36.82
CA GLU A 34 -56.55 2.97 36.51
C GLU A 34 -56.81 2.73 34.99
N ALA A 35 -56.42 1.52 34.54
CA ALA A 35 -56.97 0.60 33.53
C ALA A 35 -57.63 1.02 32.18
N ASP A 36 -57.07 0.44 31.10
CA ASP A 36 -57.59 -0.04 29.78
C ASP A 36 -59.12 -0.34 29.59
N PRO A 37 -59.66 -0.73 28.39
CA PRO A 37 -59.39 -0.42 26.96
C PRO A 37 -60.70 -0.24 26.11
N HIS A 38 -60.57 -0.10 24.77
CA HIS A 38 -61.62 -0.14 23.70
C HIS A 38 -62.62 1.05 23.69
N THR A 39 -63.03 1.65 22.57
CA THR A 39 -63.65 1.09 21.36
C THR A 39 -63.81 2.18 20.28
N GLN A 40 -64.05 1.76 19.04
CA GLN A 40 -64.27 2.54 17.81
C GLN A 40 -65.52 3.45 17.84
N GLU A 41 -65.51 4.54 17.06
CA GLU A 41 -66.55 5.03 16.12
C GLU A 41 -66.22 6.49 15.71
N VAL A 42 -65.85 6.76 14.45
CA VAL A 42 -66.69 7.24 13.31
C VAL A 42 -67.51 8.50 13.63
N GLY A 43 -67.19 9.61 12.94
CA GLY A 43 -68.04 10.80 12.89
C GLY A 43 -67.39 11.99 12.18
N ASP A 44 -67.67 12.13 10.88
CA ASP A 44 -67.39 13.30 10.04
C ASP A 44 -67.86 14.62 10.67
N ALA A 45 -67.09 15.71 10.49
CA ALA A 45 -67.56 16.94 9.85
C ALA A 45 -66.53 18.09 9.86
N ASN A 46 -66.35 18.65 8.66
CA ASN A 46 -66.13 20.07 8.33
C ASN A 46 -64.79 20.76 8.63
N ILE A 47 -64.13 21.06 7.50
CA ILE A 47 -63.07 22.05 7.27
C ILE A 47 -63.61 23.47 7.59
N PRO A 48 -62.77 24.40 8.09
CA PRO A 48 -62.38 25.49 7.21
C PRO A 48 -60.86 25.77 7.23
N MET A 49 -60.37 26.22 6.08
CA MET A 49 -59.00 26.64 5.86
C MET A 49 -58.65 27.89 6.68
N SER A 50 -57.40 27.94 7.17
CA SER A 50 -56.69 29.19 7.41
C SER A 50 -55.19 28.95 7.21
N GLU A 51 -54.70 29.45 6.08
CA GLU A 51 -53.39 30.04 5.83
C GLU A 51 -52.27 29.66 6.81
N ASP A 52 -51.43 28.69 6.44
CA ASP A 52 -50.07 28.58 6.96
C ASP A 52 -49.11 29.00 5.84
N GLU A 53 -48.45 30.12 6.09
CA GLU A 53 -47.39 30.70 5.28
C GLU A 53 -46.21 29.73 5.18
N ASP A 54 -45.72 29.53 3.96
CA ASP A 54 -44.44 28.89 3.66
C ASP A 54 -43.29 29.61 4.40
N SER A 55 -42.82 29.05 5.51
CA SER A 55 -41.46 29.29 6.00
C SER A 55 -40.60 28.09 5.62
N VAL A 56 -40.01 28.18 4.43
CA VAL A 56 -38.85 27.36 4.04
C VAL A 56 -37.73 27.74 5.02
N GLU A 57 -37.50 26.92 6.03
CA GLU A 57 -36.24 26.95 6.76
C GLU A 57 -35.17 26.44 5.79
N GLU A 58 -34.36 27.38 5.29
CA GLU A 58 -33.11 27.06 4.62
C GLU A 58 -32.24 26.34 5.66
N ASP A 59 -32.15 25.01 5.53
CA ASP A 59 -31.12 24.21 6.19
C ASP A 59 -29.75 24.71 5.69
N GLU A 60 -29.19 25.71 6.40
CA GLU A 60 -27.77 26.03 6.31
C GLU A 60 -27.01 24.77 6.77
N GLU A 61 -26.55 23.96 5.81
CA GLU A 61 -25.55 22.93 6.04
C GLU A 61 -24.29 23.64 6.57
N GLU A 62 -24.19 23.79 7.89
CA GLU A 62 -22.94 24.14 8.57
C GLU A 62 -21.90 23.08 8.14
N GLU A 63 -20.99 23.46 7.26
CA GLU A 63 -19.77 22.70 7.00
C GLU A 63 -19.05 22.56 8.34
N GLU A 64 -19.24 21.43 9.04
CA GLU A 64 -18.44 21.08 10.21
C GLU A 64 -16.97 21.11 9.76
N GLU A 65 -16.27 22.20 10.04
CA GLU A 65 -14.82 22.28 9.91
C GLU A 65 -14.26 21.15 10.78
N GLU A 66 -13.83 20.04 10.14
CA GLU A 66 -13.19 18.94 10.85
C GLU A 66 -11.94 19.50 11.56
N ASP A 67 -12.06 19.83 12.84
CA ASP A 67 -10.96 20.35 13.67
C ASP A 67 -9.78 19.37 13.63
N VAL A 68 -8.77 19.68 12.82
CA VAL A 68 -7.56 18.87 12.71
C VAL A 68 -6.74 19.07 13.98
N PHE A 69 -6.77 18.07 14.86
CA PHE A 69 -6.02 18.10 16.12
C PHE A 69 -4.55 17.77 15.88
N TYR A 70 -3.66 18.60 16.43
CA TYR A 70 -2.23 18.44 16.30
C TYR A 70 -1.56 18.11 17.64
N THR A 71 -0.90 16.95 17.70
CA THR A 71 -0.09 16.56 18.87
C THR A 71 1.38 16.93 18.63
N PRO A 72 2.05 17.60 19.58
CA PRO A 72 3.47 17.92 19.44
C PRO A 72 4.32 16.66 19.36
N GLY A 73 5.11 16.55 18.29
CA GLY A 73 6.01 15.41 18.04
C GLY A 73 7.26 15.36 18.94
N THR A 74 7.94 14.22 18.95
CA THR A 74 9.23 14.03 19.61
C THR A 74 10.37 14.66 18.83
N GLN A 75 11.48 15.00 19.51
CA GLN A 75 12.70 15.50 18.85
C GLN A 75 13.30 14.47 17.88
N GLU A 76 13.24 13.18 18.22
CA GLU A 76 13.70 12.08 17.35
C GLU A 76 12.94 12.05 16.02
N LEU A 77 11.64 12.35 16.04
CA LEU A 77 10.82 12.46 14.83
C LEU A 77 11.17 13.71 14.01
N TYR A 78 11.52 14.82 14.66
CA TYR A 78 11.97 16.01 13.95
C TYR A 78 13.27 15.78 13.18
N ASP A 79 14.27 15.16 13.83
CA ASP A 79 15.54 14.82 13.20
C ASP A 79 15.33 13.85 12.03
N ALA A 80 14.47 12.85 12.21
CA ALA A 80 14.08 11.93 11.14
C ALA A 80 13.43 12.63 9.95
N ARG A 81 12.55 13.60 10.20
CA ARG A 81 11.90 14.39 9.14
C ARG A 81 12.89 15.24 8.36
N ILE A 82 13.88 15.83 9.03
CA ILE A 82 14.95 16.58 8.35
C ILE A 82 15.78 15.65 7.46
N GLU A 83 16.13 14.46 7.97
CA GLU A 83 16.90 13.50 7.19
C GLU A 83 16.14 13.05 5.93
N ILE A 84 14.86 12.68 6.10
CA ILE A 84 13.97 12.32 4.99
C ILE A 84 13.85 13.49 4.02
N LEU A 85 13.72 14.73 4.50
CA LEU A 85 13.63 15.93 3.66
C LEU A 85 14.87 16.14 2.81
N ASN A 86 16.06 16.11 3.40
CA ASN A 86 17.31 16.36 2.68
C ASN A 86 17.56 15.32 1.58
N GLN A 87 17.33 14.05 1.90
CA GLN A 87 17.55 12.96 0.94
C GLN A 87 16.46 12.92 -0.14
N SER A 88 15.20 13.10 0.23
CA SER A 88 14.09 13.12 -0.74
C SER A 88 14.18 14.31 -1.69
N LEU A 89 14.64 15.48 -1.23
CA LEU A 89 14.81 16.66 -2.07
C LEU A 89 15.89 16.45 -3.13
N SER A 90 17.04 15.88 -2.75
CA SER A 90 18.13 15.54 -3.69
C SER A 90 17.69 14.52 -4.74
N ARG A 91 16.94 13.48 -4.32
CA ARG A 91 16.44 12.47 -5.25
C ARG A 91 15.34 13.00 -6.16
N ALA A 92 14.42 13.80 -5.62
CA ALA A 92 13.37 14.44 -6.40
C ALA A 92 13.96 15.37 -7.47
N SER A 93 15.00 16.15 -7.15
CA SER A 93 15.67 16.99 -8.15
C SER A 93 16.34 16.14 -9.25
N GLN A 94 17.06 15.08 -8.88
CA GLN A 94 17.68 14.16 -9.86
C GLN A 94 16.66 13.49 -10.78
N ARG A 95 15.53 13.04 -10.22
CA ARG A 95 14.44 12.43 -11.00
C ARG A 95 13.82 13.44 -11.96
N ILE A 96 13.50 14.64 -11.48
CA ILE A 96 12.92 15.71 -12.31
C ILE A 96 13.90 16.09 -13.42
N ASP A 97 15.20 16.17 -13.14
CA ASP A 97 16.20 16.53 -14.15
C ASP A 97 16.40 15.43 -15.20
N THR A 98 16.42 14.15 -14.80
CA THR A 98 16.39 13.01 -15.74
C THR A 98 15.16 13.09 -16.65
N LEU A 99 14.00 13.43 -16.09
CA LEU A 99 12.77 13.53 -16.87
C LEU A 99 12.75 14.76 -17.78
N LYS A 100 13.36 15.88 -17.38
CA LYS A 100 13.59 17.03 -18.26
C LYS A 100 14.54 16.68 -19.40
N GLN A 101 15.59 15.89 -19.15
CA GLN A 101 16.50 15.42 -20.20
C GLN A 101 15.76 14.51 -21.19
N ASN A 102 15.02 13.53 -20.69
CA ASN A 102 14.20 12.65 -21.54
C ASN A 102 13.14 13.42 -22.34
N ALA A 103 12.62 14.53 -21.81
CA ALA A 103 11.67 15.38 -22.53
C ALA A 103 12.31 16.28 -23.61
N LYS A 104 13.64 16.53 -23.55
CA LYS A 104 14.35 17.39 -24.52
C LYS A 104 14.62 16.70 -25.86
N ASP A 105 14.72 15.37 -25.88
CA ASP A 105 14.93 14.57 -27.10
C ASP A 105 13.66 13.77 -27.48
N PRO A 106 12.60 14.42 -28.02
CA PRO A 106 11.35 13.74 -28.35
C PRO A 106 11.46 13.00 -29.69
N ASP A 107 12.31 12.00 -29.79
CA ASP A 107 12.28 11.08 -30.94
C ASP A 107 11.12 10.08 -30.76
N PHE A 108 9.94 10.51 -31.20
CA PHE A 108 8.72 9.71 -31.11
C PHE A 108 8.83 8.35 -31.81
N ILE A 109 9.61 8.25 -32.90
CA ILE A 109 9.77 7.01 -33.64
C ILE A 109 10.60 6.02 -32.82
N LYS A 110 11.70 6.48 -32.23
CA LYS A 110 12.49 5.64 -31.31
C LYS A 110 11.67 5.22 -30.11
N HIS A 111 10.91 6.14 -29.50
CA HIS A 111 10.06 5.82 -28.35
C HIS A 111 9.00 4.75 -28.72
N LEU A 112 8.31 4.90 -29.85
CA LEU A 112 7.31 3.93 -30.31
C LEU A 112 7.94 2.57 -30.64
N LYS A 113 9.12 2.54 -31.28
CA LYS A 113 9.84 1.29 -31.56
C LYS A 113 10.27 0.59 -30.26
N HIS A 114 10.83 1.35 -29.32
CA HIS A 114 11.22 0.83 -28.00
C HIS A 114 10.01 0.26 -27.26
N ARG A 115 8.88 0.98 -27.23
CA ARG A 115 7.63 0.50 -26.62
C ARG A 115 7.07 -0.75 -27.29
N ARG A 116 7.09 -0.82 -28.63
CA ARG A 116 6.66 -2.02 -29.36
C ARG A 116 7.56 -3.22 -29.05
N ASN A 117 8.87 -3.02 -28.94
CA ASN A 117 9.81 -4.07 -28.57
C ASN A 117 9.52 -4.60 -27.15
N ILE A 118 9.33 -3.69 -26.18
CA ILE A 118 8.92 -4.05 -24.81
C ILE A 118 7.63 -4.87 -24.83
N ASN A 119 6.58 -4.37 -25.50
CA ASN A 119 5.30 -5.08 -25.54
C ASN A 119 5.41 -6.44 -26.24
N SER A 120 6.25 -6.56 -27.27
CA SER A 120 6.53 -7.84 -27.93
C SER A 120 7.18 -8.83 -26.97
N LYS A 121 8.15 -8.39 -26.15
CA LYS A 121 8.77 -9.25 -25.13
C LYS A 121 7.81 -9.59 -23.99
N LEU A 122 7.00 -8.64 -23.54
CA LEU A 122 5.95 -8.87 -22.53
C LEU A 122 4.91 -9.90 -22.99
N ALA A 123 4.65 -10.00 -24.29
CA ALA A 123 3.75 -11.01 -24.84
C ALA A 123 4.33 -12.44 -24.80
N THR A 124 5.67 -12.59 -24.74
CA THR A 124 6.36 -13.89 -24.70
C THR A 124 6.52 -14.48 -23.32
N TYR A 125 6.02 -13.81 -22.26
CA TYR A 125 6.06 -14.39 -20.91
C TYR A 125 5.25 -15.68 -20.86
N GLY A 126 5.88 -16.70 -20.30
CA GLY A 126 5.25 -17.98 -20.00
C GLY A 126 5.76 -18.53 -18.67
N LEU A 127 5.13 -19.62 -18.23
CA LEU A 127 5.48 -20.28 -16.98
C LEU A 127 6.85 -20.96 -17.14
N TYR A 128 7.86 -20.47 -16.42
CA TYR A 128 9.20 -21.05 -16.40
C TYR A 128 9.29 -22.23 -15.45
N GLY A 129 8.77 -22.06 -14.23
CA GLY A 129 8.86 -23.07 -13.18
C GLY A 129 7.83 -22.85 -12.08
N SER A 130 7.49 -23.95 -11.41
CA SER A 130 6.59 -23.97 -10.25
C SER A 130 7.28 -24.73 -9.14
N GLN A 131 7.43 -24.13 -7.97
CA GLN A 131 8.06 -24.74 -6.80
C GLN A 131 7.07 -24.81 -5.64
N LEU A 132 7.06 -25.95 -4.95
CA LEU A 132 6.42 -26.11 -3.65
C LEU A 132 7.49 -25.97 -2.57
N ILE A 133 7.23 -25.16 -1.54
CA ILE A 133 8.14 -25.05 -0.40
C ILE A 133 7.98 -26.32 0.46
N PRO A 134 9.02 -27.17 0.59
CA PRO A 134 8.94 -28.38 1.40
C PRO A 134 8.69 -28.01 2.86
N GLY A 135 7.74 -28.71 3.49
CA GLY A 135 7.35 -28.48 4.89
C GLY A 135 6.28 -27.40 5.10
N ASN A 136 5.95 -26.60 4.09
CA ASN A 136 4.86 -25.62 4.21
C ASN A 136 3.49 -26.26 4.01
N THR A 137 2.62 -26.16 5.01
CA THR A 137 1.26 -26.74 4.96
C THR A 137 0.19 -25.72 4.56
N ARG A 138 0.53 -24.42 4.56
CA ARG A 138 -0.40 -23.32 4.33
C ARG A 138 -0.08 -22.54 3.05
N ALA A 139 -1.02 -21.68 2.65
CA ALA A 139 -0.87 -20.78 1.52
C ALA A 139 0.26 -19.76 1.75
N ILE A 140 0.87 -19.32 0.66
CA ILE A 140 1.93 -18.31 0.67
C ILE A 140 1.26 -16.94 0.56
N SER A 141 1.44 -16.09 1.57
CA SER A 141 0.83 -14.75 1.60
C SER A 141 1.47 -13.79 0.63
N ILE A 142 2.80 -13.72 0.65
CA ILE A 142 3.55 -12.62 0.05
C ILE A 142 4.89 -13.10 -0.48
N VAL A 143 5.30 -12.55 -1.62
CA VAL A 143 6.58 -12.85 -2.25
C VAL A 143 7.25 -11.57 -2.71
N ARG A 144 8.58 -11.46 -2.48
CA ARG A 144 9.39 -10.32 -2.94
C ARG A 144 10.75 -10.71 -3.47
N PHE A 145 11.15 -10.07 -4.56
CA PHE A 145 12.52 -10.09 -5.03
C PHE A 145 13.41 -9.18 -4.18
N SER A 146 14.63 -9.65 -3.92
CA SER A 146 15.71 -8.83 -3.38
C SER A 146 16.14 -7.73 -4.37
N LYS A 147 16.93 -6.76 -3.89
CA LYS A 147 17.51 -5.68 -4.68
C LYS A 147 18.28 -6.18 -5.90
N ASN A 148 19.15 -7.17 -5.71
CA ASN A 148 19.98 -7.74 -6.77
C ASN A 148 19.23 -8.80 -7.60
N SER A 149 17.98 -9.09 -7.26
CA SER A 149 17.16 -10.14 -7.88
C SER A 149 17.65 -11.59 -7.75
N ASP A 150 18.75 -11.84 -7.06
CA ASP A 150 19.27 -13.18 -6.83
C ASP A 150 18.41 -14.00 -5.87
N LEU A 151 17.77 -13.32 -4.91
CA LEU A 151 17.00 -13.94 -3.84
C LEU A 151 15.53 -13.55 -3.92
N ILE A 152 14.68 -14.52 -3.58
CA ILE A 152 13.24 -14.37 -3.43
C ILE A 152 12.89 -14.69 -1.98
N ALA A 153 12.22 -13.78 -1.28
CA ALA A 153 11.68 -14.05 0.04
C ALA A 153 10.18 -14.33 -0.04
N CYS A 154 9.73 -15.34 0.71
CA CYS A 154 8.37 -15.84 0.72
C CYS A 154 7.86 -15.95 2.14
N GLY A 155 6.74 -15.29 2.42
CA GLY A 155 6.00 -15.41 3.68
C GLY A 155 4.86 -16.41 3.54
N SER A 156 4.74 -17.32 4.50
CA SER A 156 3.62 -18.26 4.60
C SER A 156 2.63 -17.86 5.70
N TRP A 157 1.39 -18.32 5.58
CA TRP A 157 0.39 -18.24 6.64
C TRP A 157 0.68 -19.15 7.83
N ASP A 158 1.64 -20.06 7.70
CA ASP A 158 2.16 -20.87 8.81
C ASP A 158 3.16 -20.11 9.70
N GLY A 159 3.38 -18.82 9.44
CA GLY A 159 4.36 -18.00 10.18
C GLY A 159 5.81 -18.19 9.71
N SER A 160 6.06 -19.15 8.82
CA SER A 160 7.37 -19.40 8.24
C SER A 160 7.71 -18.40 7.14
N ILE A 161 8.98 -17.97 7.16
CA ILE A 161 9.59 -17.20 6.08
C ILE A 161 10.65 -18.10 5.44
N SER A 162 10.62 -18.15 4.11
CA SER A 162 11.53 -18.97 3.30
C SER A 162 12.20 -18.11 2.24
N ILE A 163 13.46 -18.41 1.95
CA ILE A 163 14.25 -17.71 0.95
C ILE A 163 14.63 -18.70 -0.14
N LEU A 164 14.36 -18.32 -1.38
CA LEU A 164 14.61 -19.10 -2.58
C LEU A 164 15.61 -18.38 -3.46
N ASN A 165 16.37 -19.15 -4.23
CA ASN A 165 17.19 -18.62 -5.32
C ASN A 165 16.29 -18.31 -6.53
N SER A 166 16.53 -17.19 -7.23
CA SER A 166 15.71 -16.80 -8.39
C SER A 166 15.93 -17.69 -9.61
N GLN A 167 17.12 -18.25 -9.79
CA GLN A 167 17.47 -19.07 -10.95
C GLN A 167 16.99 -20.53 -10.82
N ASP A 168 17.30 -21.16 -9.69
CA ASP A 168 17.08 -22.60 -9.49
C ASP A 168 15.78 -22.91 -8.73
N LEU A 169 15.10 -21.90 -8.17
CA LEU A 169 14.00 -22.04 -7.20
C LEU A 169 14.31 -22.97 -6.01
N THR A 170 15.59 -23.33 -5.81
CA THR A 170 15.99 -24.15 -4.68
C THR A 170 15.86 -23.33 -3.41
N THR A 171 15.28 -23.95 -2.38
CA THR A 171 15.21 -23.36 -1.06
C THR A 171 16.62 -23.37 -0.46
N LYS A 172 17.30 -22.22 -0.52
CA LYS A 172 18.67 -22.08 0.02
C LYS A 172 18.69 -22.32 1.53
N THR A 173 17.64 -21.93 2.23
CA THR A 173 17.54 -22.06 3.69
C THR A 173 16.17 -22.62 4.04
N GLN A 174 16.17 -23.76 4.73
CA GLN A 174 14.97 -24.33 5.32
C GLN A 174 14.26 -23.25 6.13
N ALA A 175 12.94 -23.17 5.94
CA ALA A 175 12.01 -22.34 6.69
C ALA A 175 12.51 -22.08 8.11
N VAL A 176 12.56 -20.81 8.50
CA VAL A 176 12.69 -20.49 9.93
C VAL A 176 11.36 -20.89 10.56
N SER A 177 11.22 -22.17 10.90
CA SER A 177 10.05 -22.71 11.58
C SER A 177 10.02 -22.11 12.98
N GLY A 178 9.09 -21.18 13.21
CA GLY A 178 8.92 -20.45 14.47
C GLY A 178 9.30 -18.97 14.46
N SER A 179 9.49 -18.34 13.30
CA SER A 179 9.75 -16.88 13.22
C SER A 179 8.58 -16.02 13.68
N HIS A 180 7.37 -16.42 13.32
CA HIS A 180 6.11 -15.86 13.81
C HIS A 180 5.21 -17.06 14.17
N LEU A 181 4.38 -16.92 15.19
CA LEU A 181 3.42 -17.96 15.62
C LEU A 181 2.18 -17.99 14.71
N GLU A 182 1.89 -16.88 14.03
CA GLU A 182 0.73 -16.67 13.18
C GLU A 182 1.08 -16.21 11.77
N LYS A 183 0.06 -15.90 10.97
CA LYS A 183 0.17 -15.62 9.53
C LYS A 183 1.07 -14.42 9.26
N VAL A 184 2.05 -14.60 8.38
CA VAL A 184 2.86 -13.48 7.85
C VAL A 184 2.00 -12.66 6.89
N GLY A 185 1.93 -11.35 7.12
CA GLY A 185 1.21 -10.39 6.27
C GLY A 185 2.16 -9.56 5.42
N GLY A 186 3.07 -8.86 6.07
CA GLY A 186 4.02 -7.93 5.45
C GLY A 186 5.38 -8.55 5.24
N LEU A 187 5.98 -8.26 4.09
CA LEU A 187 7.36 -8.65 3.77
C LEU A 187 7.93 -7.67 2.75
N ASP A 188 9.13 -7.16 3.03
CA ASP A 188 9.84 -6.24 2.14
C ASP A 188 11.35 -6.27 2.35
N TRP A 189 12.10 -5.92 1.31
CA TRP A 189 13.57 -5.89 1.31
C TRP A 189 14.09 -4.46 1.44
N SER A 190 15.22 -4.30 2.13
CA SER A 190 15.93 -3.03 2.14
C SER A 190 16.62 -2.82 0.79
N PHE A 191 16.35 -1.69 0.15
CA PHE A 191 17.01 -1.29 -1.09
C PHE A 191 18.18 -0.32 -0.88
N ALA A 192 18.24 0.28 0.32
CA ALA A 192 19.18 1.34 0.66
C ALA A 192 20.53 0.79 1.16
N SER A 193 20.52 -0.31 1.90
CA SER A 193 21.75 -0.92 2.45
C SER A 193 22.43 -1.84 1.44
N ASN A 194 23.75 -1.99 1.55
CA ASN A 194 24.49 -3.07 0.89
C ASN A 194 24.26 -4.43 1.58
N GLU A 195 23.76 -4.41 2.81
CA GLU A 195 23.30 -5.61 3.51
C GLU A 195 21.93 -6.05 2.98
N ASN A 196 21.75 -7.36 2.81
CA ASN A 196 20.50 -8.02 2.45
C ASN A 196 19.56 -8.07 3.67
N LEU A 197 19.07 -6.89 4.08
CA LEU A 197 18.10 -6.79 5.16
C LEU A 197 16.68 -7.06 4.64
N LEU A 198 15.91 -7.82 5.40
CA LEU A 198 14.51 -8.13 5.14
C LEU A 198 13.68 -7.79 6.37
N ILE A 199 12.49 -7.22 6.18
CA ILE A 199 11.51 -7.04 7.25
C ILE A 199 10.34 -7.96 6.99
N SER A 200 9.82 -8.54 8.07
CA SER A 200 8.53 -9.22 8.07
C SER A 200 7.62 -8.70 9.17
N GLY A 201 6.33 -8.63 8.87
CA GLY A 201 5.26 -8.36 9.82
C GLY A 201 4.24 -9.49 9.83
N ALA A 202 3.80 -9.88 11.02
CA ALA A 202 2.82 -10.95 11.20
C ALA A 202 1.56 -10.50 11.92
N ASN A 203 0.61 -11.44 12.03
CA ASN A 203 -0.71 -11.22 12.62
C ASN A 203 -0.68 -10.90 14.13
N GLU A 204 0.36 -11.34 14.84
CA GLU A 204 0.54 -11.04 16.28
C GLU A 204 0.95 -9.59 16.57
N GLY A 205 1.05 -8.71 15.57
CA GLY A 205 1.58 -7.37 15.78
C GLY A 205 3.09 -7.34 15.96
N THR A 206 3.81 -8.41 15.59
CA THR A 206 5.27 -8.49 15.69
C THR A 206 5.94 -8.11 14.37
N ILE A 207 6.99 -7.29 14.46
CA ILE A 207 7.86 -6.95 13.32
C ILE A 207 9.24 -7.56 13.57
N ASN A 208 9.73 -8.34 12.61
CA ASN A 208 11.04 -8.95 12.65
C ASN A 208 11.93 -8.36 11.55
N LEU A 209 13.16 -8.00 11.91
CA LEU A 209 14.23 -7.61 10.99
C LEU A 209 15.21 -8.78 10.84
N TRP A 210 15.48 -9.16 9.60
CA TRP A 210 16.36 -10.25 9.23
C TRP A 210 17.57 -9.70 8.50
N ASN A 211 18.75 -10.25 8.79
CA ASN A 211 19.92 -10.05 7.95
C ASN A 211 20.24 -11.35 7.23
N ILE A 212 20.19 -11.33 5.91
CA ILE A 212 20.34 -12.52 5.08
C ILE A 212 21.76 -12.55 4.55
N THR A 213 22.64 -13.19 5.32
CA THR A 213 23.98 -13.58 4.84
C THR A 213 23.91 -14.99 4.26
N ASP A 214 24.45 -15.19 3.05
CA ASP A 214 24.42 -16.47 2.30
C ASP A 214 24.99 -17.69 3.07
N THR A 215 25.64 -17.50 4.22
CA THR A 215 26.43 -18.52 4.92
C THR A 215 25.77 -19.14 6.16
N GLN A 216 24.57 -18.72 6.58
CA GLN A 216 23.94 -19.23 7.80
C GLN A 216 22.68 -20.07 7.52
N ASP A 217 22.75 -21.37 7.84
CA ASP A 217 21.63 -22.34 7.73
C ASP A 217 20.44 -22.03 8.65
N LYS A 218 20.61 -21.18 9.66
CA LYS A 218 19.53 -20.72 10.56
C LYS A 218 19.62 -19.22 10.75
N ILE A 219 18.72 -18.51 10.08
CA ILE A 219 18.61 -17.05 10.20
C ILE A 219 17.88 -16.74 11.50
N LYS A 220 18.57 -16.09 12.44
CA LYS A 220 17.92 -15.50 13.62
C LYS A 220 17.47 -14.08 13.27
N PRO A 221 16.32 -13.61 13.77
CA PRO A 221 15.96 -12.21 13.63
C PRO A 221 17.03 -11.36 14.33
N LYS A 222 17.58 -10.37 13.63
CA LYS A 222 18.53 -9.40 14.18
C LYS A 222 17.84 -8.54 15.23
N LEU A 223 16.58 -8.19 14.96
CA LEU A 223 15.73 -7.41 15.82
C LEU A 223 14.30 -7.97 15.77
N THR A 224 13.66 -8.11 16.92
CA THR A 224 12.23 -8.39 17.03
C THR A 224 11.59 -7.27 17.83
N ILE A 225 10.73 -6.49 17.21
CA ILE A 225 9.87 -5.53 17.89
C ILE A 225 8.59 -6.30 18.25
N LYS A 226 8.45 -6.65 19.52
CA LYS A 226 7.24 -7.28 20.06
C LYS A 226 6.23 -6.17 20.37
N ASP A 227 4.95 -6.44 20.10
CA ASP A 227 3.82 -5.52 20.33
C ASP A 227 3.92 -4.19 19.57
N ALA A 228 4.34 -4.21 18.30
CA ALA A 228 4.35 -3.02 17.45
C ALA A 228 2.94 -2.48 17.20
N HIS A 229 1.98 -3.38 17.07
CA HIS A 229 0.57 -3.09 16.87
C HIS A 229 -0.29 -4.01 17.74
N SER A 230 -1.48 -3.54 18.13
CA SER A 230 -2.44 -4.34 18.91
C SER A 230 -3.18 -5.37 18.05
N SER A 231 -3.18 -5.15 16.74
CA SER A 231 -3.90 -5.93 15.74
C SER A 231 -2.95 -6.42 14.64
N ARG A 232 -3.52 -7.17 13.68
CA ARG A 232 -2.81 -7.73 12.53
C ARG A 232 -2.01 -6.69 11.75
N ILE A 233 -0.72 -6.95 11.52
CA ILE A 233 0.08 -6.22 10.55
C ILE A 233 -0.15 -6.80 9.14
N THR A 234 -0.49 -5.93 8.20
CA THR A 234 -0.88 -6.31 6.83
C THR A 234 0.26 -6.15 5.85
N LYS A 235 0.99 -5.03 5.90
CA LYS A 235 2.19 -4.76 5.11
C LYS A 235 3.25 -4.12 5.99
N THR A 236 4.50 -4.41 5.66
CA THR A 236 5.69 -3.79 6.22
C THR A 236 6.57 -3.38 5.06
N LEU A 237 7.13 -2.17 5.10
CA LEU A 237 7.87 -1.57 4.00
C LEU A 237 9.13 -0.90 4.54
N PHE A 238 10.22 -0.99 3.80
CA PHE A 238 11.40 -0.17 4.05
C PHE A 238 11.28 1.18 3.38
N HIS A 239 11.83 2.21 4.01
CA HIS A 239 12.04 3.47 3.32
C HIS A 239 13.08 3.28 2.18
N PRO A 240 12.78 3.72 0.94
CA PRO A 240 13.56 3.33 -0.24
C PRO A 240 14.98 3.91 -0.29
N ILE A 241 15.24 4.96 0.48
CA ILE A 241 16.56 5.64 0.52
C ILE A 241 17.28 5.40 1.85
N ILE A 242 16.53 5.27 2.93
CA ILE A 242 17.06 5.24 4.29
C ILE A 242 16.75 3.86 4.85
N SER A 243 17.75 2.99 4.96
CA SER A 243 17.55 1.64 5.51
C SER A 243 17.19 1.63 6.99
N LYS A 244 17.31 2.77 7.68
CA LYS A 244 16.98 2.95 9.10
C LYS A 244 15.48 3.00 9.35
N TYR A 245 14.67 3.46 8.39
CA TYR A 245 13.23 3.63 8.61
C TYR A 245 12.41 2.52 7.97
N ALA A 246 11.39 2.07 8.71
CA ALA A 246 10.39 1.12 8.24
C ALA A 246 8.99 1.62 8.53
N ILE A 247 8.05 1.29 7.66
CA ILE A 247 6.62 1.60 7.84
C ILE A 247 5.86 0.29 8.00
N SER A 248 4.96 0.26 8.98
CA SER A 248 4.00 -0.83 9.16
C SER A 248 2.57 -0.32 9.02
N THR A 249 1.73 -1.11 8.36
CA THR A 249 0.28 -0.87 8.28
C THR A 249 -0.47 -1.97 9.02
N SER A 250 -1.51 -1.60 9.75
CA SER A 250 -2.19 -2.50 10.67
C SER A 250 -3.72 -2.41 10.59
N PHE A 251 -4.35 -3.43 11.14
CA PHE A 251 -5.79 -3.51 11.35
C PHE A 251 -6.30 -2.63 12.50
N ASP A 252 -5.41 -2.01 13.28
CA ASP A 252 -5.80 -1.01 14.29
C ASP A 252 -6.14 0.37 13.69
N GLN A 253 -6.35 0.45 12.37
CA GLN A 253 -6.63 1.67 11.61
C GLN A 253 -5.46 2.66 11.55
N THR A 254 -4.33 2.31 12.16
CA THR A 254 -3.12 3.12 12.17
C THR A 254 -2.07 2.57 11.21
N TRP A 255 -1.18 3.48 10.79
CA TRP A 255 0.12 3.09 10.28
C TRP A 255 1.20 3.75 11.13
N LYS A 256 2.32 3.04 11.29
CA LYS A 256 3.43 3.48 12.15
C LYS A 256 4.73 3.58 11.38
N LEU A 257 5.52 4.60 11.68
CA LEU A 257 6.91 4.75 11.24
C LEU A 257 7.84 4.31 12.37
N TRP A 258 8.73 3.39 12.06
CA TRP A 258 9.70 2.82 12.98
C TRP A 258 11.11 3.25 12.60
N ASP A 259 11.90 3.55 13.64
CA ASP A 259 13.34 3.57 13.54
C ASP A 259 13.89 2.19 13.93
N LEU A 260 14.59 1.53 13.01
CA LEU A 260 15.14 0.19 13.19
C LEU A 260 16.42 0.17 14.02
N GLU A 261 17.16 1.29 14.13
CA GLU A 261 18.37 1.36 14.95
C GLU A 261 18.00 1.46 16.43
N THR A 262 17.03 2.31 16.73
CA THR A 262 16.56 2.55 18.12
C THR A 262 15.39 1.64 18.51
N SER A 263 14.76 0.96 17.53
CA SER A 263 13.57 0.12 17.72
C SER A 263 12.37 0.87 18.28
N LYS A 264 12.29 2.19 18.04
CA LYS A 264 11.23 3.06 18.56
C LYS A 264 10.21 3.39 17.48
N CYS A 265 8.95 3.55 17.90
CA CYS A 265 7.90 4.14 17.08
C CYS A 265 8.10 5.66 17.05
N LEU A 266 8.33 6.21 15.87
CA LEU A 266 8.50 7.66 15.67
C LEU A 266 7.16 8.34 15.43
N LEU A 267 6.37 7.77 14.52
CA LEU A 267 5.09 8.33 14.07
C LEU A 267 4.02 7.24 14.20
N GLU A 268 2.90 7.60 14.79
CA GLU A 268 1.66 6.85 14.73
C GLU A 268 0.63 7.76 14.11
N GLN A 269 0.02 7.30 13.02
CA GLN A 269 -0.89 8.11 12.24
C GLN A 269 -2.22 7.41 12.07
N GLU A 270 -3.27 8.12 12.41
CA GLU A 270 -4.67 7.76 12.18
C GLU A 270 -5.24 8.55 11.00
N GLY A 271 -6.32 8.05 10.40
CA GLY A 271 -7.01 8.79 9.36
C GLY A 271 -7.99 7.97 8.53
N HIS A 272 -7.75 6.66 8.44
CA HIS A 272 -8.72 5.74 7.85
C HIS A 272 -9.86 5.47 8.82
N SER A 273 -11.08 5.34 8.28
CA SER A 273 -12.26 4.97 9.10
C SER A 273 -12.31 3.47 9.38
N LYS A 274 -11.50 2.68 8.66
CA LYS A 274 -11.38 1.22 8.77
C LYS A 274 -9.90 0.82 8.75
N GLU A 275 -9.65 -0.48 8.77
CA GLU A 275 -8.32 -1.07 8.81
C GLU A 275 -7.44 -0.66 7.62
N VAL A 276 -6.16 -0.40 7.87
CA VAL A 276 -5.18 -0.11 6.82
C VAL A 276 -4.62 -1.42 6.29
N PHE A 277 -4.96 -1.77 5.05
CA PHE A 277 -4.58 -3.05 4.47
C PHE A 277 -3.27 -2.99 3.70
N CYS A 278 -2.95 -1.86 3.09
CA CYS A 278 -1.75 -1.74 2.28
C CYS A 278 -1.13 -0.35 2.35
N GLY A 279 0.13 -0.28 1.92
CA GLY A 279 0.80 0.98 1.71
C GLY A 279 1.90 0.85 0.66
N SER A 280 2.40 1.99 0.20
CA SER A 280 3.56 2.09 -0.68
C SER A 280 4.24 3.43 -0.50
N ILE A 281 5.57 3.41 -0.49
CA ILE A 281 6.38 4.63 -0.38
C ILE A 281 6.73 5.11 -1.78
N HIS A 282 6.66 6.42 -1.98
CA HIS A 282 7.06 7.06 -3.22
C HIS A 282 8.54 6.79 -3.52
N PRO A 283 8.96 6.63 -4.79
CA PRO A 283 10.37 6.36 -5.13
C PRO A 283 11.36 7.43 -4.64
N ASP A 284 10.88 8.66 -4.37
CA ASP A 284 11.69 9.73 -3.77
C ASP A 284 11.73 9.69 -2.24
N GLY A 285 10.97 8.81 -1.58
CA GLY A 285 10.92 8.72 -0.11
C GLY A 285 10.15 9.84 0.59
N SER A 286 9.60 10.82 -0.13
CA SER A 286 8.87 11.93 0.47
C SER A 286 7.45 11.57 0.90
N LEU A 287 6.74 10.79 0.08
CA LEU A 287 5.32 10.51 0.26
C LEU A 287 5.09 9.04 0.61
N PHE A 288 4.07 8.80 1.41
CA PHE A 288 3.55 7.47 1.71
C PHE A 288 2.08 7.40 1.30
N ALA A 289 1.73 6.46 0.44
CA ALA A 289 0.33 6.16 0.13
C ALA A 289 -0.13 5.00 1.01
N SER A 290 -1.21 5.19 1.76
CA SER A 290 -1.91 4.13 2.49
C SER A 290 -3.23 3.81 1.80
N GLY A 291 -3.64 2.54 1.85
CA GLY A 291 -4.91 2.07 1.33
C GLY A 291 -5.68 1.33 2.42
N GLY A 292 -6.89 1.79 2.70
CA GLY A 292 -7.78 1.24 3.72
C GLY A 292 -8.84 0.30 3.16
N LEU A 293 -9.45 -0.48 4.05
CA LEU A 293 -10.65 -1.26 3.75
C LEU A 293 -11.92 -0.40 3.65
N ASP A 294 -11.81 0.90 3.94
CA ASP A 294 -12.82 1.92 3.71
C ASP A 294 -12.98 2.32 2.23
N GLY A 295 -12.10 1.84 1.35
CA GLY A 295 -12.11 2.21 -0.07
C GLY A 295 -11.47 3.58 -0.33
N VAL A 296 -10.82 4.16 0.68
CA VAL A 296 -10.10 5.42 0.59
C VAL A 296 -8.61 5.13 0.55
N SER A 297 -7.88 5.84 -0.31
CA SER A 297 -6.42 5.90 -0.22
C SER A 297 -6.01 7.29 0.24
N HIS A 298 -5.20 7.35 1.29
CA HIS A 298 -4.60 8.59 1.77
C HIS A 298 -3.16 8.70 1.29
N ILE A 299 -2.76 9.90 0.89
CA ILE A 299 -1.37 10.23 0.58
C ILE A 299 -0.86 11.12 1.69
N TRP A 300 0.17 10.67 2.38
CA TRP A 300 0.80 11.31 3.52
C TRP A 300 2.15 11.89 3.12
N ASP A 301 2.45 13.09 3.59
CA ASP A 301 3.83 13.62 3.55
C ASP A 301 4.58 13.15 4.81
N LEU A 302 5.64 12.35 4.63
CA LEU A 302 6.44 11.86 5.76
C LEU A 302 7.18 13.01 6.47
N ARG A 303 7.44 14.12 5.78
CA ARG A 303 8.18 15.28 6.32
C ARG A 303 7.28 16.19 7.13
N SER A 304 6.05 16.41 6.67
CA SER A 304 5.10 17.29 7.35
C SER A 304 4.20 16.55 8.32
N GLY A 305 4.02 15.24 8.17
CA GLY A 305 3.02 14.45 8.90
C GLY A 305 1.58 14.67 8.45
N ARG A 306 1.35 15.50 7.43
CA ARG A 306 0.02 15.88 6.96
C ARG A 306 -0.46 14.95 5.83
N SER A 307 -1.77 14.73 5.77
CA SER A 307 -2.39 14.18 4.56
C SER A 307 -2.41 15.26 3.45
N ILE A 308 -1.86 14.92 2.28
CA ILE A 308 -1.87 15.76 1.08
C ILE A 308 -3.14 15.53 0.27
N ALA A 309 -3.53 14.27 0.13
CA ALA A 309 -4.61 13.87 -0.75
C ALA A 309 -5.45 12.76 -0.13
N ARG A 310 -6.76 12.85 -0.34
CA ARG A 310 -7.72 11.79 -0.09
C ARG A 310 -8.30 11.32 -1.42
N LEU A 311 -8.07 10.05 -1.75
CA LEU A 311 -8.48 9.42 -3.00
C LEU A 311 -9.65 8.48 -2.73
N GLN A 312 -10.87 9.03 -2.81
CA GLN A 312 -12.11 8.31 -2.51
C GLN A 312 -12.91 8.07 -3.80
N LYS A 313 -12.57 7.01 -4.52
CA LYS A 313 -13.35 6.55 -5.69
C LYS A 313 -13.56 5.05 -5.78
N HIS A 314 -12.88 4.27 -4.94
CA HIS A 314 -13.09 2.83 -4.91
C HIS A 314 -14.36 2.53 -4.11
N MET A 315 -15.15 1.58 -4.60
CA MET A 315 -16.39 1.16 -3.92
C MET A 315 -16.12 0.12 -2.84
N GLN A 316 -15.01 -0.63 -2.96
CA GLN A 316 -14.58 -1.63 -1.99
C GLN A 316 -13.18 -1.31 -1.45
N GLY A 317 -12.78 -2.05 -0.41
CA GLY A 317 -11.48 -1.91 0.23
C GLY A 317 -10.30 -2.06 -0.74
N ILE A 318 -9.24 -1.29 -0.47
CA ILE A 318 -8.02 -1.27 -1.27
C ILE A 318 -7.05 -2.31 -0.72
N TYR A 319 -6.67 -3.28 -1.54
CA TYR A 319 -5.81 -4.39 -1.13
C TYR A 319 -4.33 -4.18 -1.47
N SER A 320 -4.04 -3.33 -2.46
CA SER A 320 -2.66 -3.04 -2.85
C SER A 320 -2.55 -1.66 -3.46
N THR A 321 -1.40 -1.03 -3.21
CA THR A 321 -0.99 0.24 -3.80
C THR A 321 0.44 0.12 -4.25
N ASP A 322 0.80 0.73 -5.38
CA ASP A 322 2.18 0.84 -5.81
C ASP A 322 2.45 2.12 -6.59
N TRP A 323 3.64 2.68 -6.40
CA TRP A 323 4.07 3.89 -7.07
C TRP A 323 4.78 3.57 -8.38
N SER A 324 4.46 4.32 -9.42
CA SER A 324 5.28 4.32 -10.62
C SER A 324 6.67 4.87 -10.32
N PRO A 325 7.74 4.31 -10.89
CA PRO A 325 9.10 4.87 -10.77
C PRO A 325 9.23 6.30 -11.30
N ASN A 326 8.30 6.72 -12.18
CA ASN A 326 8.24 8.08 -12.67
C ASN A 326 7.89 9.09 -11.56
N GLY A 327 7.23 8.65 -10.48
CA GLY A 327 6.88 9.47 -9.32
C GLY A 327 5.69 10.40 -9.53
N TYR A 328 4.81 10.09 -10.49
CA TYR A 328 3.58 10.86 -10.74
C TYR A 328 2.34 9.98 -10.71
N HIS A 329 2.47 8.74 -11.17
CA HIS A 329 1.37 7.79 -11.17
C HIS A 329 1.40 6.94 -9.90
N LEU A 330 0.25 6.83 -9.25
CA LEU A 330 -0.04 5.89 -8.19
C LEU A 330 -1.08 4.90 -8.73
N ALA A 331 -0.82 3.60 -8.61
CA ALA A 331 -1.81 2.57 -8.88
C ALA A 331 -2.41 2.08 -7.57
N THR A 332 -3.73 1.96 -7.55
CA THR A 332 -4.49 1.45 -6.40
C THR A 332 -5.40 0.32 -6.86
N ALA A 333 -5.30 -0.82 -6.21
CA ALA A 333 -6.07 -2.03 -6.50
C ALA A 333 -7.14 -2.25 -5.44
N SER A 334 -8.37 -2.47 -5.87
CA SER A 334 -9.51 -2.66 -4.98
C SER A 334 -10.19 -4.03 -5.16
N GLY A 335 -11.00 -4.37 -4.16
CA GLY A 335 -11.96 -5.48 -4.20
C GLY A 335 -13.05 -5.31 -5.26
N ASP A 336 -13.25 -4.11 -5.80
CA ASP A 336 -14.19 -3.87 -6.90
C ASP A 336 -13.69 -4.43 -8.26
N CYS A 337 -12.58 -5.15 -8.25
CA CYS A 337 -11.92 -5.76 -9.42
C CYS A 337 -11.28 -4.73 -10.37
N THR A 338 -11.22 -3.47 -9.96
CA THR A 338 -10.60 -2.38 -10.73
C THR A 338 -9.24 -2.01 -10.16
N VAL A 339 -8.39 -1.49 -11.05
CA VAL A 339 -7.16 -0.78 -10.69
C VAL A 339 -7.30 0.64 -11.17
N LYS A 340 -7.30 1.60 -10.23
CA LYS A 340 -7.34 3.02 -10.56
C LYS A 340 -5.93 3.59 -10.56
N ILE A 341 -5.64 4.36 -11.60
CA ILE A 341 -4.40 5.11 -11.75
C ILE A 341 -4.67 6.58 -11.44
N TRP A 342 -3.89 7.14 -10.55
CA TRP A 342 -3.98 8.52 -10.10
C TRP A 342 -2.77 9.30 -10.61
N ASP A 343 -2.94 10.58 -10.92
CA ASP A 343 -1.83 11.48 -11.27
C ASP A 343 -1.74 12.59 -10.22
N LEU A 344 -0.66 12.60 -9.44
CA LEU A 344 -0.46 13.58 -8.37
C LEU A 344 -0.36 15.02 -8.85
N ARG A 345 0.08 15.24 -10.09
CA ARG A 345 0.26 16.60 -10.62
C ARG A 345 -1.06 17.30 -10.90
N LYS A 346 -2.14 16.52 -11.04
CA LYS A 346 -3.47 17.03 -11.38
C LYS A 346 -4.34 17.26 -10.13
N LEU A 347 -3.81 16.96 -8.94
CA LEU A 347 -4.53 17.06 -7.67
C LEU A 347 -5.07 18.47 -7.39
N ASP A 348 -4.37 19.50 -7.85
CA ASP A 348 -4.66 20.92 -7.59
C ASP A 348 -5.80 21.49 -8.46
N ARG A 349 -6.30 20.73 -9.45
CA ARG A 349 -7.23 21.27 -10.46
C ARG A 349 -8.71 21.10 -10.13
N GLY A 350 -9.07 20.69 -8.91
CA GLY A 350 -10.47 20.51 -8.48
C GLY A 350 -11.28 19.50 -9.31
N GLY A 351 -10.63 18.79 -10.25
CA GLY A 351 -11.22 17.80 -11.12
C GLY A 351 -10.80 16.41 -10.67
N ASP A 352 -11.69 15.45 -10.89
CA ASP A 352 -11.48 14.02 -10.74
C ASP A 352 -10.00 13.58 -10.79
N ASN A 353 -9.41 13.26 -9.63
CA ASN A 353 -8.00 12.88 -9.47
C ASN A 353 -7.61 11.58 -10.22
N GLU A 354 -8.61 10.86 -10.75
CA GLU A 354 -8.44 9.60 -11.46
C GLU A 354 -8.05 9.87 -12.91
N LEU A 355 -6.88 9.38 -13.30
CA LEU A 355 -6.43 9.44 -14.68
C LEU A 355 -7.14 8.36 -15.51
N PHE A 356 -7.20 7.14 -14.98
CA PHE A 356 -7.72 5.99 -15.70
C PHE A 356 -8.21 4.89 -14.74
N SER A 357 -9.30 4.24 -15.11
CA SER A 357 -9.84 3.05 -14.43
C SER A 357 -9.61 1.81 -15.29
N ILE A 358 -8.84 0.86 -14.77
CA ILE A 358 -8.57 -0.41 -15.45
C ILE A 358 -9.51 -1.47 -14.87
N PRO A 359 -10.45 -2.03 -15.66
CA PRO A 359 -11.16 -3.24 -15.26
C PRO A 359 -10.18 -4.43 -15.37
N ALA A 360 -9.46 -4.70 -14.28
CA ALA A 360 -8.27 -5.53 -14.33
C ALA A 360 -8.60 -7.03 -14.32
N HIS A 361 -9.57 -7.44 -13.50
CA HIS A 361 -9.86 -8.86 -13.24
C HIS A 361 -11.36 -9.12 -13.05
N LYS A 362 -11.74 -10.40 -12.97
CA LYS A 362 -13.13 -10.81 -12.67
C LYS A 362 -13.43 -10.89 -11.17
N LYS A 363 -12.38 -11.00 -10.37
CA LYS A 363 -12.41 -11.06 -8.91
C LYS A 363 -11.45 -10.01 -8.35
N ILE A 364 -11.44 -9.88 -7.03
CA ILE A 364 -10.62 -8.91 -6.30
C ILE A 364 -9.15 -8.95 -6.76
N VAL A 365 -8.55 -7.77 -6.88
CA VAL A 365 -7.14 -7.63 -7.20
C VAL A 365 -6.35 -7.70 -5.91
N SER A 366 -5.46 -8.68 -5.79
CA SER A 366 -4.69 -8.94 -4.56
C SER A 366 -3.43 -8.08 -4.49
N GLU A 367 -2.71 -7.95 -5.59
CA GLU A 367 -1.50 -7.14 -5.63
C GLU A 367 -1.24 -6.49 -6.99
N VAL A 368 -0.67 -5.29 -6.94
CA VAL A 368 -0.27 -4.49 -8.10
C VAL A 368 1.19 -4.09 -7.93
N ARG A 369 1.98 -4.25 -9.00
CA ARG A 369 3.39 -3.84 -9.02
C ARG A 369 3.78 -3.20 -10.34
N PHE A 370 4.39 -2.03 -10.26
CA PHE A 370 5.07 -1.40 -11.39
C PHE A 370 6.44 -2.02 -11.57
N PHE A 371 6.84 -2.15 -12.83
CA PHE A 371 8.21 -2.51 -13.14
C PHE A 371 9.14 -1.38 -12.70
N ASN A 372 10.06 -1.66 -11.78
CA ASN A 372 11.09 -0.74 -11.35
C ASN A 372 12.46 -1.36 -11.63
N LYS A 373 13.28 -0.67 -12.43
CA LYS A 373 14.65 -1.13 -12.71
C LYS A 373 15.48 -0.97 -11.45
N ARG A 374 15.92 -2.08 -10.88
CA ARG A 374 16.82 -2.10 -9.72
C ARG A 374 18.22 -2.29 -10.27
N ASN A 375 19.20 -1.48 -9.85
CA ASN A 375 20.58 -1.65 -10.28
C ASN A 375 21.13 -2.96 -9.71
N CYS A 376 21.04 -4.03 -10.48
CA CYS A 376 21.87 -5.22 -10.34
C CYS A 376 23.32 -4.77 -10.57
N GLY A 377 24.18 -4.93 -9.58
CA GLY A 377 25.57 -4.46 -9.64
C GLY A 377 26.34 -5.03 -10.85
N ASN A 378 27.14 -4.17 -11.49
CA ASN A 378 28.19 -4.45 -12.47
C ASN A 378 27.82 -5.28 -13.71
N ILE A 379 27.33 -4.58 -14.74
CA ILE A 379 27.85 -4.79 -16.10
C ILE A 379 28.25 -3.41 -16.63
N VAL A 380 29.52 -3.33 -17.01
CA VAL A 380 30.16 -2.23 -17.72
C VAL A 380 29.19 -1.61 -18.71
N ASP A 381 29.05 -0.28 -18.68
CA ASP A 381 28.45 0.51 -19.75
C ASP A 381 29.22 0.25 -21.06
N GLN A 382 28.86 -0.83 -21.73
CA GLN A 382 28.78 -0.86 -23.18
C GLN A 382 27.31 -0.66 -23.51
N GLU A 383 27.06 0.39 -24.29
CA GLU A 383 25.86 0.78 -25.03
C GLU A 383 24.92 -0.38 -25.46
N GLN A 384 24.33 -1.09 -24.50
CA GLN A 384 23.19 -1.96 -24.72
C GLN A 384 21.99 -1.23 -24.15
N GLU A 385 21.20 -0.65 -25.06
CA GLU A 385 19.87 -0.11 -24.77
C GLU A 385 19.18 -1.01 -23.73
N SER A 386 18.97 -0.48 -22.52
CA SER A 386 18.34 -1.24 -21.45
C SER A 386 17.04 -1.85 -21.96
N THR A 387 16.90 -3.17 -21.83
CA THR A 387 15.85 -3.96 -22.48
C THR A 387 14.42 -3.54 -22.13
N TYR A 388 14.24 -2.91 -20.96
CA TYR A 388 13.01 -2.32 -20.48
C TYR A 388 13.28 -0.94 -19.85
N SER A 389 12.44 0.05 -20.17
CA SER A 389 12.41 1.33 -19.45
C SER A 389 11.79 1.16 -18.06
N THR A 390 12.29 1.88 -17.05
CA THR A 390 11.65 1.96 -15.73
C THR A 390 10.19 2.39 -15.88
N GLY A 391 9.30 1.75 -15.12
CA GLY A 391 7.87 2.05 -15.14
C GLY A 391 7.16 1.69 -16.45
N ALA A 392 7.76 0.88 -17.33
CA ALA A 392 7.18 0.57 -18.64
C ALA A 392 5.89 -0.26 -18.59
N PHE A 393 5.71 -1.09 -17.57
CA PHE A 393 4.54 -1.95 -17.45
C PHE A 393 4.15 -2.16 -15.99
N LEU A 394 2.94 -2.66 -15.81
CA LEU A 394 2.30 -2.96 -14.55
C LEU A 394 1.89 -4.43 -14.54
N ALA A 395 2.20 -5.15 -13.46
CA ALA A 395 1.67 -6.48 -13.21
C ALA A 395 0.56 -6.40 -12.16
N THR A 396 -0.52 -7.12 -12.38
CA THR A 396 -1.64 -7.23 -11.43
C THR A 396 -1.94 -8.71 -11.18
N SER A 397 -2.16 -9.07 -9.93
CA SER A 397 -2.55 -10.43 -9.52
C SER A 397 -3.92 -10.42 -8.86
N SER A 398 -4.64 -11.53 -8.96
CA SER A 398 -6.04 -11.61 -8.54
C SER A 398 -6.45 -12.98 -8.03
N TYR A 399 -7.57 -12.99 -7.33
CA TYR A 399 -8.23 -14.20 -6.83
C TYR A 399 -8.91 -15.02 -7.93
N ASP A 400 -8.89 -14.57 -9.18
CA ASP A 400 -9.30 -15.38 -10.33
C ASP A 400 -8.25 -16.41 -10.76
N GLY A 401 -7.05 -16.40 -10.16
CA GLY A 401 -5.96 -17.32 -10.52
C GLY A 401 -5.08 -16.79 -11.65
N LEU A 402 -5.30 -15.55 -12.09
CA LEU A 402 -4.60 -14.93 -13.21
C LEU A 402 -3.63 -13.86 -12.72
N VAL A 403 -2.54 -13.72 -13.47
CA VAL A 403 -1.66 -12.54 -13.39
C VAL A 403 -1.71 -11.82 -14.73
N ASN A 404 -2.12 -10.56 -14.74
CA ASN A 404 -2.21 -9.75 -15.96
C ASN A 404 -1.05 -8.76 -16.03
N ILE A 405 -0.53 -8.58 -17.25
CA ILE A 405 0.49 -7.57 -17.57
C ILE A 405 -0.16 -6.47 -18.40
N TRP A 406 0.04 -5.22 -17.98
CA TRP A 406 -0.51 -4.02 -18.59
C TRP A 406 0.61 -3.08 -19.03
N SER A 407 0.43 -2.41 -20.15
CA SER A 407 1.36 -1.34 -20.55
C SER A 407 1.04 -0.06 -19.79
N SER A 408 2.05 0.68 -19.33
CA SER A 408 1.84 1.86 -18.47
C SER A 408 1.42 3.15 -19.21
N ASP A 409 1.57 3.22 -20.53
CA ASP A 409 1.18 4.43 -21.29
C ASP A 409 -0.31 4.44 -21.60
N ASN A 410 -0.80 3.33 -22.14
CA ASN A 410 -2.16 3.19 -22.65
C ASN A 410 -3.05 2.30 -21.79
N TRP A 411 -2.49 1.70 -20.72
CA TRP A 411 -3.19 0.82 -19.79
C TRP A 411 -3.90 -0.36 -20.47
N ILE A 412 -3.40 -0.77 -21.64
CA ILE A 412 -3.93 -1.92 -22.38
C ILE A 412 -3.29 -3.19 -21.85
N LYS A 413 -4.11 -4.23 -21.70
CA LYS A 413 -3.66 -5.57 -21.33
C LYS A 413 -2.81 -6.16 -22.44
N VAL A 414 -1.55 -6.48 -22.12
CA VAL A 414 -0.60 -7.10 -23.05
C VAL A 414 -0.71 -8.61 -23.00
N LYS A 415 -0.71 -9.19 -21.78
CA LYS A 415 -0.68 -10.63 -21.58
C LYS A 415 -1.46 -11.02 -20.33
N THR A 416 -2.09 -12.18 -20.39
CA THR A 416 -2.64 -12.91 -19.24
C THR A 416 -1.78 -14.14 -19.02
N LEU A 417 -1.28 -14.31 -17.80
CA LEU A 417 -0.49 -15.44 -17.34
C LEU A 417 -1.41 -16.39 -16.59
N GLU A 418 -1.63 -17.56 -17.19
CA GLU A 418 -2.51 -18.61 -16.67
C GLU A 418 -1.64 -19.78 -16.20
N GLY A 419 -1.83 -20.23 -14.96
CA GLY A 419 -1.06 -21.36 -14.45
C GLY A 419 -1.24 -21.65 -12.97
N HIS A 420 -1.81 -20.74 -12.18
CA HIS A 420 -2.28 -21.05 -10.84
C HIS A 420 -3.61 -21.79 -10.88
N THR A 421 -3.74 -22.82 -10.05
CA THR A 421 -4.98 -23.59 -9.93
C THR A 421 -5.98 -22.92 -9.00
N GLU A 422 -5.47 -22.09 -8.08
CA GLU A 422 -6.26 -21.35 -7.10
C GLU A 422 -5.94 -19.85 -7.16
N LYS A 423 -6.42 -19.09 -6.16
CA LYS A 423 -6.27 -17.64 -6.05
C LYS A 423 -4.80 -17.24 -6.00
N VAL A 424 -4.43 -16.16 -6.70
CA VAL A 424 -3.09 -15.56 -6.58
C VAL A 424 -3.10 -14.53 -5.45
N MET A 425 -2.17 -14.66 -4.52
CA MET A 425 -2.10 -13.82 -3.31
C MET A 425 -1.16 -12.63 -3.47
N SER A 426 -0.05 -12.81 -4.19
CA SER A 426 0.99 -11.80 -4.31
C SER A 426 1.74 -11.95 -5.63
N CYS A 427 2.24 -10.84 -6.13
CA CYS A 427 3.12 -10.79 -7.29
C CYS A 427 4.24 -9.76 -7.09
N ASP A 428 5.41 -10.04 -7.65
CA ASP A 428 6.51 -9.07 -7.73
C ASP A 428 7.27 -9.22 -9.05
N ILE A 429 7.95 -8.15 -9.46
CA ILE A 429 8.69 -8.08 -10.72
C ILE A 429 10.18 -7.96 -10.40
N ASN A 430 11.01 -8.70 -11.13
CA ASN A 430 12.45 -8.63 -11.01
C ASN A 430 12.96 -7.23 -11.43
N GLY A 431 14.05 -6.74 -10.82
CA GLY A 431 14.74 -5.51 -11.20
C GLY A 431 15.16 -5.42 -12.67
N ASP A 432 15.47 -6.53 -13.34
CA ASP A 432 15.77 -6.53 -14.78
C ASP A 432 14.52 -6.65 -15.66
N GLY A 433 13.38 -6.95 -15.05
CA GLY A 433 12.09 -7.11 -15.72
C GLY A 433 11.92 -8.48 -16.38
N SER A 434 12.99 -9.26 -16.58
CA SER A 434 12.97 -10.57 -17.26
C SER A 434 12.06 -11.60 -16.62
N GLN A 435 11.85 -11.52 -15.31
CA GLN A 435 11.09 -12.47 -14.52
C GLN A 435 10.00 -11.78 -13.68
N ILE A 436 8.86 -12.45 -13.55
CA ILE A 436 7.77 -12.11 -12.63
C ILE A 436 7.56 -13.31 -11.72
N ILE A 437 7.39 -13.06 -10.43
CA ILE A 437 7.04 -14.10 -9.45
C ILE A 437 5.61 -13.90 -8.99
N SER A 438 4.92 -15.02 -8.79
CA SER A 438 3.59 -15.04 -8.19
C SER A 438 3.46 -16.15 -7.17
N SER A 439 2.72 -15.89 -6.10
CA SER A 439 2.31 -16.92 -5.14
C SER A 439 0.82 -17.17 -5.18
N GLY A 440 0.47 -18.44 -5.04
CA GLY A 440 -0.91 -18.88 -4.97
C GLY A 440 -1.34 -19.39 -3.60
N TRP A 441 -2.66 -19.49 -3.44
CA TRP A 441 -3.29 -20.29 -2.39
C TRP A 441 -3.00 -21.79 -2.56
N ASP A 442 -2.67 -22.19 -3.79
CA ASP A 442 -2.17 -23.52 -4.16
C ASP A 442 -0.81 -23.90 -3.52
N ARG A 443 -0.26 -23.02 -2.67
CA ARG A 443 1.01 -23.18 -1.93
C ARG A 443 2.24 -23.23 -2.83
N SER A 444 2.05 -22.93 -4.11
CA SER A 444 3.11 -22.91 -5.10
C SER A 444 3.59 -21.48 -5.35
N ILE A 445 4.88 -21.38 -5.62
CA ILE A 445 5.50 -20.19 -6.19
C ILE A 445 5.71 -20.48 -7.66
N LYS A 446 5.32 -19.54 -8.51
CA LYS A 446 5.53 -19.64 -9.95
C LYS A 446 6.43 -18.50 -10.40
N ILE A 447 7.40 -18.86 -11.24
CA ILE A 447 8.22 -17.90 -11.97
C ILE A 447 7.74 -17.87 -13.41
N TRP A 448 7.52 -16.66 -13.89
CA TRP A 448 7.18 -16.36 -15.27
C TRP A 448 8.38 -15.66 -15.90
N GLN A 449 8.85 -16.16 -17.03
CA GLN A 449 10.00 -15.60 -17.71
C GLN A 449 9.66 -15.35 -19.18
N SER A 450 10.22 -14.27 -19.75
CA SER A 450 10.17 -14.06 -21.19
C SER A 450 11.07 -15.07 -21.89
N TYR A 451 10.54 -15.87 -22.81
CA TYR A 451 11.39 -16.64 -23.71
C TYR A 451 12.10 -15.68 -24.67
N GLN A 452 13.42 -15.69 -24.67
CA GLN A 452 14.20 -15.16 -25.79
C GLN A 452 14.08 -16.20 -26.92
N ILE A 453 13.43 -15.81 -28.02
CA ILE A 453 13.41 -16.57 -29.27
C ILE A 453 14.71 -16.29 -30.02
#